data_AF-A0A3D2C7J2-F1
#
_entry.id   AF-A0A3D2C7J2-F1
#
_cell.length_a   1.000
_cell.length_b   1.000
_cell.length_c   1.000
_cell.angle_alpha   90.00
_cell.angle_beta   90.00
_cell.angle_gamma   90.00
#
_symmetry.space_group_name_H-M   'P 1'
#
loop_
_entity.id
_entity.type
_entity.pdbx_description
1 polymer ?
#
loop_
_entity_poly.entity_id
_entity_poly.type
_entity_poly.pdbx_seq_one_letter_code
_entity_poly.pdbx_strand_id
1 'polypeptide(L)'
;MLRRIRKALLRLSLSVSWRSGSRRMAPMLRRFAMIEADSSWQFLRAAEVLSAGDSRAQMFLHAMDEAHQASRFHDVAKAVDPTSLRLGEAKRQALLTGPAELGAFLALAEVADVEKKNDYGVYARASVDPGATALFESLQQEEAAHAADTRALMQATLGSADAVTASLAQAWRKRLWDGWLRLGADTSNIIASILISIVFFLAGPFFARRARSRVAPRPLRSPHALPES
;
A
#
# COMPACT_ATOMS: atom_id res chain seq x y z
N MET A 1 12.43 17.28 10.55
CA MET A 1 11.09 17.93 10.52
C MET A 1 10.07 17.09 9.74
N LEU A 2 10.30 16.76 8.47
CA LEU A 2 9.43 15.93 7.62
C LEU A 2 9.00 14.58 8.24
N ARG A 3 9.93 13.84 8.88
CA ARG A 3 9.60 12.58 9.59
C ARG A 3 8.59 12.76 10.74
N ARG A 4 8.66 13.88 11.48
CA ARG A 4 7.73 14.19 12.58
C ARG A 4 6.34 14.56 12.05
N ILE A 5 6.29 15.31 10.95
CA ILE A 5 5.05 15.67 10.26
C ILE A 5 4.38 14.42 9.68
N ARG A 6 5.13 13.53 9.01
CA ARG A 6 4.61 12.24 8.53
C ARG A 6 4.05 11.39 9.68
N LYS A 7 4.77 11.24 10.79
CA LYS A 7 4.26 10.51 11.97
C LYS A 7 2.99 11.14 12.54
N ALA A 8 2.89 12.46 12.59
CA ALA A 8 1.69 13.16 13.05
C ALA A 8 0.51 12.94 12.09
N LEU A 9 0.73 13.05 10.77
CA LEU A 9 -0.28 12.78 9.75
C LEU A 9 -0.74 11.33 9.75
N LEU A 10 0.18 10.36 9.88
CA LEU A 10 -0.14 8.95 10.02
C LEU A 10 -0.97 8.70 11.29
N ARG A 11 -0.58 9.25 12.44
CA ARG A 11 -1.37 9.12 13.68
C ARG A 11 -2.78 9.69 13.53
N LEU A 12 -2.91 10.86 12.90
CA LEU A 12 -4.20 11.51 12.72
C LEU A 12 -5.09 10.75 11.72
N SER A 13 -4.53 10.31 10.59
CA SER A 13 -5.29 9.60 9.56
C SER A 13 -5.64 8.17 9.97
N LEU A 14 -4.75 7.48 10.68
CA LEU A 14 -4.98 6.12 11.18
C LEU A 14 -5.97 6.13 12.34
N SER A 15 -5.85 7.06 13.29
CA SER A 15 -6.83 7.15 14.40
C SER A 15 -8.25 7.43 13.89
N VAL A 16 -8.42 8.24 12.85
CA VAL A 16 -9.75 8.48 12.24
C VAL A 16 -10.22 7.29 11.39
N SER A 17 -9.34 6.67 10.59
CA SER A 17 -9.75 5.60 9.69
C SER A 17 -9.91 4.23 10.36
N TRP A 18 -9.16 3.93 11.42
CA TRP A 18 -9.22 2.64 12.13
C TRP A 18 -10.26 2.63 13.25
N ARG A 19 -10.63 3.81 13.79
CA ARG A 19 -11.81 3.95 14.65
C ARG A 19 -13.12 3.61 13.94
N SER A 20 -13.15 3.60 12.60
CA SER A 20 -14.35 3.23 11.83
C SER A 20 -14.57 1.71 11.69
N GLY A 21 -13.86 0.89 12.47
CA GLY A 21 -14.04 -0.56 12.57
C GLY A 21 -13.29 -1.38 11.51
N SER A 22 -13.35 -2.72 11.66
CA SER A 22 -12.68 -3.75 10.86
C SER A 22 -12.71 -3.56 9.34
N ARG A 23 -13.77 -2.91 8.81
CA ARG A 23 -13.98 -2.61 7.37
C ARG A 23 -12.85 -1.86 6.67
N ARG A 24 -12.05 -1.05 7.38
CA ARG A 24 -10.92 -0.30 6.77
C ARG A 24 -9.56 -0.92 7.08
N MET A 25 -9.47 -1.73 8.13
CA MET A 25 -8.23 -2.38 8.56
C MET A 25 -7.88 -3.59 7.70
N ALA A 26 -8.84 -4.49 7.44
CA ALA A 26 -8.59 -5.68 6.62
C ALA A 26 -8.06 -5.34 5.21
N PRO A 27 -8.61 -4.36 4.46
CA PRO A 27 -8.04 -3.94 3.18
C PRO A 27 -6.60 -3.44 3.28
N MET A 28 -6.23 -2.76 4.37
CA MET A 28 -4.85 -2.31 4.57
C MET A 28 -3.92 -3.48 4.89
N LEU A 29 -4.32 -4.39 5.78
CA LEU A 29 -3.53 -5.59 6.09
C LEU A 29 -3.30 -6.43 4.81
N ARG A 30 -4.31 -6.56 3.94
CA ARG A 30 -4.13 -7.19 2.62
C ARG A 30 -3.14 -6.42 1.75
N ARG A 31 -3.14 -5.09 1.80
CA ARG A 31 -2.16 -4.27 1.08
C ARG A 31 -0.75 -4.47 1.61
N PHE A 32 -0.56 -4.59 2.92
CA PHE A 32 0.73 -4.96 3.51
C PHE A 32 1.18 -6.34 3.02
N ALA A 33 0.29 -7.34 3.08
CA ALA A 33 0.59 -8.68 2.56
C ALA A 33 1.11 -8.65 1.11
N MET A 34 0.48 -7.85 0.26
CA MET A 34 0.91 -7.70 -1.14
C MET A 34 2.23 -6.94 -1.30
N ILE A 35 2.52 -5.96 -0.43
CA ILE A 35 3.79 -5.23 -0.42
C ILE A 35 4.93 -6.17 -0.01
N GLU A 36 4.77 -6.93 1.07
CA GLU A 36 5.81 -7.86 1.51
C GLU A 36 6.01 -9.02 0.50
N ALA A 37 4.91 -9.51 -0.12
CA ALA A 37 5.02 -10.50 -1.19
C ALA A 37 5.77 -9.96 -2.43
N ASP A 38 5.57 -8.69 -2.78
CA ASP A 38 6.34 -8.06 -3.86
C ASP A 38 7.81 -7.85 -3.45
N SER A 39 8.06 -7.44 -2.21
CA SER A 39 9.40 -7.30 -1.62
C SER A 39 10.17 -8.62 -1.71
N SER A 40 9.54 -9.73 -1.29
CA SER A 40 10.08 -11.09 -1.40
C SER A 40 10.53 -11.40 -2.84
N TRP A 41 9.69 -11.10 -3.84
CA TRP A 41 10.07 -11.30 -5.24
C TRP A 41 11.28 -10.46 -5.67
N GLN A 42 11.39 -9.20 -5.21
CA GLN A 42 12.57 -8.38 -5.52
C GLN A 42 13.84 -8.94 -4.87
N PHE A 43 13.75 -9.45 -3.64
CA PHE A 43 14.89 -10.07 -2.96
C PHE A 43 15.34 -11.36 -3.65
N LEU A 44 14.42 -12.17 -4.19
CA LEU A 44 14.78 -13.29 -5.06
C LEU A 44 15.53 -12.83 -6.31
N ARG A 45 15.10 -11.73 -6.94
CA ARG A 45 15.82 -11.14 -8.08
C ARG A 45 17.21 -10.64 -7.67
N ALA A 46 17.35 -10.08 -6.47
CA ALA A 46 18.66 -9.67 -5.95
C ALA A 46 19.56 -10.88 -5.72
N ALA A 47 19.03 -11.98 -5.18
CA ALA A 47 19.75 -13.23 -5.03
C ALA A 47 20.19 -13.81 -6.38
N GLU A 48 19.40 -13.68 -7.45
CA GLU A 48 19.78 -14.15 -8.79
C GLU A 48 20.97 -13.36 -9.37
N VAL A 49 20.99 -12.05 -9.14
CA VAL A 49 21.96 -11.10 -9.69
C VAL A 49 23.31 -11.12 -8.96
N LEU A 50 23.31 -11.45 -7.66
CA LEU A 50 24.52 -11.54 -6.86
C LEU A 50 25.37 -12.76 -7.24
N SER A 51 26.70 -12.58 -7.26
CA SER A 51 27.66 -13.63 -7.61
C SER A 51 28.14 -14.45 -6.40
N ALA A 52 28.32 -13.83 -5.24
CA ALA A 52 28.85 -14.47 -4.04
C ALA A 52 27.80 -15.34 -3.33
N GLY A 53 28.16 -16.57 -2.96
CA GLY A 53 27.25 -17.53 -2.32
C GLY A 53 26.58 -17.01 -1.05
N ASP A 54 27.35 -16.37 -0.17
CA ASP A 54 26.83 -15.85 1.10
C ASP A 54 25.83 -14.71 0.88
N SER A 55 26.12 -13.76 -0.02
CA SER A 55 25.21 -12.66 -0.33
C SER A 55 23.93 -13.14 -1.02
N ARG A 56 24.03 -14.18 -1.86
CA ARG A 56 22.85 -14.83 -2.47
C ARG A 56 21.99 -15.49 -1.40
N ALA A 57 22.59 -16.22 -0.48
CA ALA A 57 21.90 -16.87 0.63
C ALA A 57 21.22 -15.83 1.53
N GLN A 58 21.91 -14.72 1.83
CA GLN A 58 21.35 -13.62 2.61
C GLN A 58 20.11 -13.01 1.95
N MET A 59 20.15 -12.69 0.64
CA MET A 59 18.98 -12.16 -0.06
C MET A 59 17.85 -13.20 -0.17
N PHE A 60 18.18 -14.48 -0.30
CA PHE A 60 17.18 -15.54 -0.29
C PHE A 60 16.47 -15.67 1.06
N LEU A 61 17.23 -15.64 2.17
CA LEU A 61 16.65 -15.63 3.52
C LEU A 61 15.74 -14.41 3.71
N HIS A 62 16.19 -13.23 3.28
CA HIS A 62 15.37 -12.03 3.34
C HIS A 62 14.07 -12.17 2.52
N ALA A 63 14.14 -12.81 1.35
CA ALA A 63 12.95 -13.11 0.56
C ALA A 63 11.99 -14.06 1.28
N MET A 64 12.51 -15.05 2.00
CA MET A 64 11.69 -15.97 2.81
C MET A 64 11.02 -15.24 3.98
N ASP A 65 11.75 -14.35 4.66
CA ASP A 65 11.21 -13.56 5.76
C ASP A 65 10.07 -12.67 5.27
N GLU A 66 10.25 -11.96 4.16
CA GLU A 66 9.20 -11.11 3.56
C GLU A 66 7.99 -11.95 3.09
N ALA A 67 8.21 -13.15 2.56
CA ALA A 67 7.12 -14.06 2.20
C ALA A 67 6.34 -14.54 3.44
N HIS A 68 7.05 -14.79 4.54
CA HIS A 68 6.42 -15.15 5.82
C HIS A 68 5.65 -13.97 6.42
N GLN A 69 6.20 -12.76 6.39
CA GLN A 69 5.48 -11.55 6.81
C GLN A 69 4.21 -11.35 5.96
N ALA A 70 4.30 -11.57 4.65
CA ALA A 70 3.16 -11.50 3.74
C ALA A 70 2.03 -12.46 4.15
N SER A 71 2.36 -13.72 4.49
CA SER A 71 1.35 -14.68 4.94
C SER A 71 0.71 -14.27 6.26
N ARG A 72 1.49 -13.77 7.22
CA ARG A 72 0.97 -13.30 8.51
C ARG A 72 0.00 -12.13 8.35
N PHE A 73 0.34 -11.15 7.51
CA PHE A 73 -0.57 -10.05 7.18
C PHE A 73 -1.86 -10.56 6.52
N HIS A 74 -1.75 -11.54 5.62
CA HIS A 74 -2.91 -12.14 4.96
C HIS A 74 -3.84 -12.84 5.96
N ASP A 75 -3.28 -13.65 6.86
CA ASP A 75 -4.03 -14.42 7.85
C ASP A 75 -4.78 -13.50 8.82
N VAL A 76 -4.11 -12.47 9.34
CA VAL A 76 -4.76 -11.48 10.20
C VAL A 76 -5.82 -10.70 9.42
N ALA A 77 -5.57 -10.33 8.16
CA ALA A 77 -6.59 -9.64 7.35
C ALA A 77 -7.84 -10.50 7.13
N LYS A 78 -7.67 -11.81 6.96
CA LYS A 78 -8.76 -12.78 6.83
C LYS A 78 -9.50 -12.97 8.15
N ALA A 79 -8.81 -12.97 9.29
CA ALA A 79 -9.45 -13.02 10.60
C ALA A 79 -10.28 -11.76 10.90
N VAL A 80 -9.77 -10.58 10.56
CA VAL A 80 -10.44 -9.29 10.75
C VAL A 80 -11.67 -9.12 9.87
N ASP A 81 -11.63 -9.63 8.63
CA ASP A 81 -12.77 -9.64 7.72
C ASP A 81 -12.81 -10.95 6.91
N PRO A 82 -13.46 -12.00 7.46
CA PRO A 82 -13.57 -13.30 6.81
C PRO A 82 -14.43 -13.28 5.54
N THR A 83 -15.34 -12.30 5.43
CA THR A 83 -16.35 -12.23 4.37
C THR A 83 -15.85 -11.50 3.13
N SER A 84 -14.80 -10.69 3.26
CA SER A 84 -14.26 -9.93 2.14
C SER A 84 -13.48 -10.82 1.17
N LEU A 85 -14.01 -10.90 -0.05
CA LEU A 85 -13.33 -11.46 -1.23
C LEU A 85 -12.36 -10.46 -1.89
N ARG A 86 -12.25 -9.23 -1.38
CA ARG A 86 -11.34 -8.24 -1.96
C ARG A 86 -9.91 -8.72 -1.82
N LEU A 87 -9.25 -8.91 -2.95
CA LEU A 87 -7.81 -9.04 -3.03
C LEU A 87 -7.23 -7.63 -2.78
N GLY A 88 -6.17 -7.53 -1.97
CA GLY A 88 -5.47 -6.26 -1.83
C GLY A 88 -4.92 -5.83 -3.19
N GLU A 89 -5.08 -4.57 -3.57
CA GLU A 89 -4.47 -4.06 -4.79
C GLU A 89 -3.08 -3.50 -4.47
N ALA A 90 -2.05 -4.20 -4.93
CA ALA A 90 -0.71 -3.64 -5.11
C ALA A 90 -0.22 -4.00 -6.51
N LYS A 91 0.24 -2.99 -7.25
CA LYS A 91 0.85 -3.20 -8.56
C LYS A 91 2.31 -3.57 -8.33
N ARG A 92 2.74 -4.75 -8.80
CA ARG A 92 4.16 -5.15 -8.84
C ARG A 92 4.96 -4.06 -9.55
N GLN A 93 6.07 -3.66 -8.94
CA GLN A 93 7.01 -2.71 -9.53
C GLN A 93 8.36 -3.39 -9.65
N ALA A 94 8.85 -3.63 -10.87
CA ALA A 94 10.21 -4.14 -11.03
C ALA A 94 11.20 -3.04 -10.62
N LEU A 95 11.73 -3.13 -9.40
CA LEU A 95 12.76 -2.23 -8.88
C LEU A 95 14.16 -2.71 -9.25
N LEU A 96 14.28 -4.01 -9.53
CA LEU A 96 15.51 -4.66 -9.95
C LEU A 96 15.26 -5.50 -11.21
N THR A 97 15.74 -5.00 -12.35
CA THR A 97 15.71 -5.69 -13.63
C THR A 97 17.06 -6.33 -13.97
N GLY A 98 18.17 -5.75 -13.50
CA GLY A 98 19.52 -6.27 -13.72
C GLY A 98 20.59 -5.72 -12.76
N PRO A 99 21.86 -6.14 -12.93
CA PRO A 99 22.94 -5.88 -11.98
C PRO A 99 23.22 -4.40 -11.67
N ALA A 100 23.06 -3.52 -12.66
CA ALA A 100 23.33 -2.09 -12.49
C ALA A 100 22.39 -1.41 -11.47
N GLU A 101 21.21 -1.99 -11.22
CA GLU A 101 20.19 -1.42 -10.32
C GLU A 101 20.31 -1.96 -8.89
N LEU A 102 21.16 -2.97 -8.64
CA LEU A 102 21.25 -3.66 -7.36
C LEU A 102 21.57 -2.70 -6.20
N GLY A 103 22.54 -1.80 -6.38
CA GLY A 103 22.89 -0.83 -5.33
C GLY A 103 21.75 0.14 -4.98
N ALA A 104 20.97 0.56 -5.99
CA ALA A 104 19.82 1.42 -5.79
C ALA A 104 18.65 0.66 -5.12
N PHE A 105 18.44 -0.61 -5.49
CA PHE A 105 17.47 -1.48 -4.86
C PHE A 105 17.81 -1.69 -3.37
N LEU A 106 19.04 -2.06 -3.04
CA LEU A 106 19.48 -2.25 -1.65
C LEU A 106 19.32 -0.97 -0.81
N ALA A 107 19.61 0.20 -1.39
CA ALA A 107 19.37 1.48 -0.73
C ALA A 107 17.87 1.74 -0.47
N LEU A 108 17.00 1.36 -1.41
CA LEU A 108 15.56 1.51 -1.26
C LEU A 108 14.96 0.53 -0.25
N ALA A 109 15.50 -0.68 -0.15
CA ALA A 109 15.15 -1.69 0.84
C ALA A 109 15.53 -1.20 2.25
N GLU A 110 16.79 -0.79 2.45
CA GLU A 110 17.27 -0.24 3.73
C GLU A 110 16.41 0.93 4.23
N VAL A 111 16.06 1.86 3.33
CA VAL A 111 15.17 2.97 3.67
C VAL A 111 13.75 2.49 4.01
N ALA A 112 13.25 1.47 3.32
CA ALA A 112 11.96 0.86 3.62
C ALA A 112 11.94 0.29 5.02
N ASP A 113 12.95 -0.50 5.39
CA ASP A 113 13.01 -1.22 6.66
C ASP A 113 13.10 -0.25 7.84
N VAL A 114 13.91 0.81 7.68
CA VAL A 114 13.96 1.91 8.66
C VAL A 114 12.58 2.57 8.83
N GLU A 115 11.79 2.72 7.78
CA GLU A 115 10.42 3.23 7.88
C GLU A 115 9.48 2.22 8.55
N LYS A 116 9.47 0.96 8.10
CA LYS A 116 8.64 -0.12 8.67
C LYS A 116 8.82 -0.23 10.18
N LYS A 117 10.08 -0.34 10.64
CA LYS A 117 10.46 -0.38 12.06
C LYS A 117 9.92 0.80 12.87
N ASN A 118 9.87 1.98 12.27
CA ASN A 118 9.38 3.20 12.91
C ASN A 118 7.85 3.32 12.93
N ASP A 119 7.18 2.73 11.95
CA ASP A 119 5.77 2.88 11.68
C ASP A 119 4.94 1.74 12.32
N TYR A 120 5.48 0.52 12.49
CA TYR A 120 4.77 -0.60 13.14
C TYR A 120 4.24 -0.27 14.54
N GLY A 121 5.03 0.38 15.39
CA GLY A 121 4.52 0.81 16.71
C GLY A 121 3.40 1.86 16.61
N VAL A 122 3.30 2.61 15.51
CA VAL A 122 2.16 3.50 15.25
C VAL A 122 0.93 2.71 14.83
N TYR A 123 1.10 1.72 13.95
CA TYR A 123 0.03 0.81 13.56
C TYR A 123 -0.52 0.02 14.75
N ALA A 124 0.34 -0.60 15.56
CA ALA A 124 -0.05 -1.34 16.77
C ALA A 124 -0.94 -0.52 17.72
N ARG A 125 -0.61 0.76 17.95
CA ARG A 125 -1.40 1.66 18.80
C ARG A 125 -2.71 2.14 18.15
N ALA A 126 -2.79 2.15 16.82
CA ALA A 126 -3.97 2.55 16.09
C ALA A 126 -4.92 1.37 15.81
N SER A 127 -4.41 0.13 15.88
CA SER A 127 -5.16 -1.11 15.79
C SER A 127 -6.27 -1.20 16.83
N VAL A 128 -7.46 -1.59 16.38
CA VAL A 128 -8.59 -1.94 17.25
C VAL A 128 -8.78 -3.45 17.40
N ASP A 129 -8.13 -4.25 16.53
CA ASP A 129 -8.14 -5.71 16.60
C ASP A 129 -6.89 -6.22 17.34
N PRO A 130 -7.04 -7.09 18.35
CA PRO A 130 -5.90 -7.63 19.11
C PRO A 130 -4.91 -8.42 18.26
N GLY A 131 -5.37 -9.14 17.23
CA GLY A 131 -4.50 -9.89 16.32
C GLY A 131 -3.63 -8.98 15.47
N ALA A 132 -4.21 -7.89 14.95
CA ALA A 132 -3.46 -6.85 14.25
C ALA A 132 -2.46 -6.14 15.16
N THR A 133 -2.84 -5.81 16.41
CA THR A 133 -1.91 -5.24 17.40
C THR A 133 -0.71 -6.17 17.63
N ALA A 134 -0.98 -7.43 17.96
CA ALA A 134 0.07 -8.42 18.23
C ALA A 134 1.00 -8.62 17.03
N LEU A 135 0.46 -8.67 15.82
CA LEU A 135 1.26 -8.77 14.60
C LEU A 135 2.25 -7.60 14.48
N PHE A 136 1.79 -6.36 14.57
CA PHE A 136 2.68 -5.20 14.43
C PHE A 136 3.71 -5.11 15.56
N GLU A 137 3.36 -5.53 16.77
CA GLU A 137 4.32 -5.57 17.90
C GLU A 137 5.41 -6.61 17.67
N SER A 138 5.07 -7.81 17.21
CA SER A 138 6.08 -8.83 16.88
C SER A 138 6.98 -8.42 15.71
N LEU A 139 6.41 -7.85 14.64
CA LEU A 139 7.20 -7.37 13.50
C LEU A 139 8.15 -6.25 13.90
N GLN A 140 7.74 -5.38 14.82
CA GLN A 140 8.63 -4.34 15.35
C GLN A 140 9.84 -4.91 16.09
N GLN A 141 9.69 -6.04 16.77
CA GLN A 141 10.77 -6.73 17.48
C GLN A 141 11.70 -7.47 16.50
N GLU A 142 11.12 -8.18 15.54
CA GLU A 142 11.84 -8.93 14.49
C GLU A 142 12.71 -7.98 13.64
N GLU A 143 12.16 -6.86 13.17
CA GLU A 143 12.90 -5.86 12.39
C GLU A 143 14.06 -5.17 13.14
N ALA A 144 14.13 -5.31 14.47
CA ALA A 144 15.26 -4.80 15.22
C ALA A 144 16.54 -5.63 15.04
N ALA A 145 16.41 -6.90 14.62
CA ALA A 145 17.51 -7.84 14.51
C ALA A 145 18.24 -7.82 13.14
N HIS A 146 17.59 -7.38 12.06
CA HIS A 146 18.07 -7.60 10.68
C HIS A 146 18.88 -6.44 10.03
N ALA A 147 19.04 -5.29 10.71
CA ALA A 147 19.58 -4.07 10.08
C ALA A 147 21.10 -4.01 9.86
N ALA A 148 21.89 -4.94 10.42
CA ALA A 148 23.35 -4.88 10.33
C ALA A 148 23.89 -5.36 8.96
N ASP A 149 23.18 -6.28 8.30
CA ASP A 149 23.78 -7.06 7.21
C ASP A 149 23.60 -6.43 5.83
N THR A 150 22.56 -5.60 5.63
CA THR A 150 22.27 -4.95 4.34
C THR A 150 23.30 -3.88 3.99
N ARG A 151 23.82 -3.15 4.99
CA ARG A 151 24.77 -2.05 4.77
C ARG A 151 26.15 -2.55 4.32
N ALA A 152 26.60 -3.68 4.85
CA ALA A 152 27.83 -4.33 4.42
C ALA A 152 27.73 -4.79 2.95
N LEU A 153 26.59 -5.39 2.58
CA LEU A 153 26.32 -5.79 1.20
C LEU A 153 26.25 -4.59 0.25
N MET A 154 25.64 -3.48 0.67
CA MET A 154 25.62 -2.23 -0.10
C MET A 154 27.03 -1.70 -0.34
N GLN A 155 27.91 -1.72 0.67
CA GLN A 155 29.27 -1.25 0.54
C GLN A 155 30.09 -2.15 -0.40
N ALA A 156 29.91 -3.47 -0.32
CA ALA A 156 30.51 -4.41 -1.26
C ALA A 156 30.01 -4.21 -2.71
N THR A 157 28.73 -3.90 -2.89
CA THR A 157 28.12 -3.69 -4.21
C THR A 157 28.50 -2.35 -4.84
N LEU A 158 28.53 -1.28 -4.04
CA LEU A 158 28.74 0.10 -4.52
C LEU A 158 30.21 0.52 -4.49
N GLY A 159 31.08 -0.23 -3.81
CA GLY A 159 32.53 -0.04 -3.80
C GLY A 159 33.04 1.15 -2.98
N SER A 160 32.18 2.05 -2.49
CA SER A 160 32.60 3.17 -1.64
C SER A 160 31.52 3.63 -0.65
N ALA A 161 31.95 4.18 0.49
CA ALA A 161 31.06 4.74 1.51
C ALA A 161 30.28 5.98 0.99
N ASP A 162 30.90 6.76 0.10
CA ASP A 162 30.27 7.93 -0.53
C ASP A 162 29.14 7.50 -1.47
N ALA A 163 29.35 6.44 -2.27
CA ALA A 163 28.31 5.89 -3.14
C ALA A 163 27.13 5.30 -2.34
N VAL A 164 27.40 4.65 -1.20
CA VAL A 164 26.36 4.20 -0.26
C VAL A 164 25.55 5.39 0.24
N THR A 165 26.21 6.45 0.70
CA THR A 165 25.55 7.65 1.24
C THR A 165 24.71 8.35 0.18
N ALA A 166 25.24 8.49 -1.04
CA ALA A 166 24.53 9.08 -2.17
C ALA A 166 23.29 8.27 -2.56
N SER A 167 23.41 6.93 -2.61
CA SER A 167 22.30 6.02 -2.93
C SER A 167 21.21 6.09 -1.88
N LEU A 168 21.57 6.12 -0.59
CA LEU A 168 20.59 6.31 0.50
C LEU A 168 19.90 7.67 0.40
N ALA A 169 20.64 8.75 0.12
CA ALA A 169 20.05 10.07 -0.08
C ALA A 169 19.09 10.11 -1.28
N GLN A 170 19.41 9.41 -2.37
CA GLN A 170 18.51 9.25 -3.51
C GLN A 170 17.26 8.45 -3.13
N ALA A 171 17.41 7.33 -2.42
CA ALA A 171 16.30 6.52 -1.94
C ALA A 171 15.34 7.33 -1.04
N TRP A 172 15.87 8.10 -0.10
CA TRP A 172 15.07 9.02 0.73
C TRP A 172 14.33 10.07 -0.10
N ARG A 173 15.00 10.69 -1.07
CA ARG A 173 14.35 11.67 -1.98
C ARG A 173 13.22 11.04 -2.77
N LYS A 174 13.43 9.85 -3.33
CA LYS A 174 12.41 9.09 -4.05
C LYS A 174 11.22 8.79 -3.15
N ARG A 175 11.44 8.32 -1.91
CA ARG A 175 10.37 8.05 -0.95
C ARG A 175 9.56 9.29 -0.58
N LEU A 176 10.23 10.43 -0.38
CA LEU A 176 9.56 11.70 -0.12
C LEU A 176 8.72 12.14 -1.33
N TRP A 177 9.25 11.99 -2.54
CA TRP A 177 8.55 12.29 -3.78
C TRP A 177 7.32 11.40 -3.99
N ASP A 178 7.47 10.09 -3.82
CA ASP A 178 6.36 9.14 -3.93
C ASP A 178 5.29 9.41 -2.86
N GLY A 179 5.71 9.78 -1.65
CA GLY A 179 4.80 10.23 -0.59
C GLY A 179 4.04 11.51 -0.98
N TRP A 180 4.72 12.49 -1.57
CA TRP A 180 4.11 13.71 -2.08
C TRP A 180 3.10 13.44 -3.19
N LEU A 181 3.46 12.61 -4.17
CA LEU A 181 2.57 12.22 -5.27
C LEU A 181 1.30 11.51 -4.76
N ARG A 182 1.42 10.66 -3.74
CA ARG A 182 0.26 10.00 -3.11
C ARG A 182 -0.68 11.00 -2.45
N LEU A 183 -0.13 11.97 -1.71
CA LEU A 183 -0.93 13.06 -1.13
C LEU A 183 -1.63 13.90 -2.21
N GLY A 184 -0.94 14.16 -3.31
CA GLY A 184 -1.49 14.85 -4.47
C GLY A 184 -2.65 14.07 -5.10
N ALA A 185 -2.49 12.76 -5.33
CA ALA A 185 -3.52 11.89 -5.90
C ALA A 185 -4.76 11.76 -5.01
N ASP A 186 -4.58 11.66 -3.69
CA ASP A 186 -5.69 11.64 -2.74
C ASP A 186 -6.45 12.97 -2.76
N THR A 187 -5.73 14.09 -2.86
CA THR A 187 -6.33 15.44 -2.94
C THR A 187 -7.06 15.65 -4.27
N SER A 188 -6.50 15.18 -5.39
CA SER A 188 -7.14 15.31 -6.71
C SER A 188 -8.43 14.51 -6.79
N ASN A 189 -8.49 13.33 -6.17
CA ASN A 189 -9.71 12.53 -6.10
C ASN A 189 -10.81 13.25 -5.32
N ILE A 190 -10.47 13.92 -4.21
CA ILE A 190 -11.42 14.73 -3.44
C ILE A 190 -11.94 15.89 -4.27
N ILE A 191 -11.05 16.66 -4.91
CA ILE A 191 -11.43 17.81 -5.74
C ILE A 191 -12.30 17.35 -6.90
N ALA A 192 -11.90 16.28 -7.61
CA ALA A 192 -12.68 15.71 -8.71
C ALA A 192 -14.06 15.25 -8.22
N SER A 193 -14.14 14.59 -7.07
CA SER A 193 -15.42 14.14 -6.50
C SER A 193 -16.31 15.32 -6.11
N ILE A 194 -15.74 16.41 -5.58
CA ILE A 194 -16.48 17.65 -5.28
C ILE A 194 -16.99 18.29 -6.57
N LEU A 195 -16.13 18.46 -7.58
CA LEU A 195 -16.51 19.06 -8.85
C LEU A 195 -17.60 18.25 -9.56
N ILE A 196 -17.45 16.92 -9.62
CA ILE A 196 -18.47 16.03 -10.19
C ILE A 196 -19.77 16.10 -9.38
N SER A 197 -19.69 16.16 -8.05
CA SER A 197 -20.89 16.32 -7.20
C SER A 197 -21.59 17.64 -7.48
N ILE A 198 -20.85 18.75 -7.60
CA ILE A 198 -21.41 20.06 -7.96
C ILE A 198 -22.12 19.99 -9.31
N VAL A 199 -21.47 19.44 -10.34
CA VAL A 199 -22.07 19.27 -11.66
C VAL A 199 -23.32 18.39 -11.58
N PHE A 200 -23.26 17.27 -10.85
CA PHE A 200 -24.38 16.35 -10.71
C PHE A 200 -25.57 16.99 -10.00
N PHE A 201 -25.35 17.70 -8.89
CA PHE A 201 -26.42 18.32 -8.11
C PHE A 201 -26.96 19.61 -8.73
N LEU A 202 -26.17 20.34 -9.51
CA LEU A 202 -26.65 21.55 -10.21
C LEU A 202 -27.28 21.23 -11.56
N ALA A 203 -26.63 20.39 -12.37
CA ALA A 203 -27.11 20.05 -13.70
C ALA A 203 -28.15 18.92 -13.69
N GLY A 204 -28.06 17.99 -12.73
CA GLY A 204 -28.99 16.86 -12.60
C GLY A 204 -30.46 17.27 -12.52
N PRO A 205 -30.86 18.21 -11.65
CA PRO A 205 -32.23 18.71 -11.59
C PRO A 205 -32.70 19.35 -12.90
N PHE A 206 -31.82 20.07 -13.59
CA PHE A 206 -32.11 20.71 -14.88
C PHE A 206 -32.36 19.65 -15.97
N PHE A 207 -31.45 18.67 -16.10
CA PHE A 207 -31.60 17.58 -17.05
C PHE A 207 -32.79 16.66 -16.73
N ALA A 208 -33.03 16.37 -15.46
CA ALA A 208 -34.19 15.58 -15.02
C ALA A 208 -35.52 16.28 -15.37
N ARG A 209 -35.62 17.59 -15.17
CA ARG A 209 -36.79 18.38 -15.59
C ARG A 209 -36.99 18.33 -17.10
N ARG A 210 -35.91 18.53 -17.89
CA ARG A 210 -35.96 18.50 -19.36
C ARG A 210 -36.28 17.11 -19.92
N ALA A 211 -35.82 16.06 -19.25
CA ALA A 211 -36.15 14.68 -19.61
C ALA A 211 -37.62 14.38 -19.33
N ARG A 212 -38.14 14.75 -18.14
CA ARG A 212 -39.56 14.59 -17.79
C ARG A 212 -40.49 15.35 -18.74
N SER A 213 -40.10 16.54 -19.20
CA SER A 213 -40.90 17.30 -20.18
C SER A 213 -40.92 16.69 -21.58
N ARG A 214 -40.01 15.74 -21.89
CA ARG A 214 -39.92 15.07 -23.20
C ARG A 214 -40.49 13.66 -23.21
N VAL A 215 -40.70 13.07 -22.04
CA VAL A 215 -41.43 11.81 -21.92
C VAL A 215 -42.91 12.16 -21.84
N ALA A 216 -43.61 12.11 -22.97
CA ALA A 216 -45.06 12.16 -22.99
C ALA A 216 -45.61 11.03 -22.09
N PRO A 217 -46.68 11.25 -21.30
CA PRO A 217 -47.32 10.16 -20.59
C PRO A 217 -47.74 9.12 -21.64
N ARG A 218 -47.10 7.95 -21.59
CA ARG A 218 -47.48 6.83 -22.44
C ARG A 218 -48.91 6.48 -22.02
N PRO A 219 -49.93 6.61 -22.89
CA PRO A 219 -51.27 6.23 -22.51
C PRO A 219 -51.21 4.77 -22.07
N LEU A 220 -51.73 4.49 -20.87
CA LEU A 220 -51.91 3.12 -20.40
C LEU A 220 -52.71 2.42 -21.50
N ARG A 221 -52.09 1.43 -22.16
CA ARG A 221 -52.81 0.55 -23.09
C ARG A 221 -53.98 -0.01 -22.30
N SER A 222 -55.21 0.34 -22.71
CA SER A 222 -56.40 -0.24 -22.12
C SER A 222 -56.24 -1.77 -22.14
N PRO A 223 -56.47 -2.45 -21.00
CA PRO A 223 -56.36 -3.91 -20.97
C PRO A 223 -57.32 -4.46 -22.01
N HIS A 224 -56.80 -5.38 -22.82
CA HIS A 224 -57.50 -6.10 -23.88
C HIS A 224 -58.96 -6.35 -23.51
N ALA A 225 -59.90 -5.74 -24.26
CA ALA A 225 -61.26 -6.22 -24.30
C ALA A 225 -61.19 -7.69 -24.71
N LEU A 226 -61.68 -8.58 -23.85
CA LEU A 226 -61.80 -10.00 -24.17
C LEU A 226 -62.73 -10.15 -25.37
N PRO A 227 -62.45 -11.09 -26.29
CA PRO A 227 -63.34 -11.34 -27.43
C PRO A 227 -64.69 -11.82 -26.90
N GLU A 228 -65.76 -11.15 -27.31
CA GLU A 228 -67.11 -11.66 -27.10
C GLU A 228 -67.28 -12.96 -27.91
N SER A 229 -67.78 -13.98 -27.21
CA SER A 229 -68.01 -15.36 -27.67
C SER A 229 -69.16 -15.47 -28.65
#